data_AF-A0A5E4KN13-F1
#
_entry.id   AF-A0A5E4KN13-F1
#
_cell.length_a   1.000
_cell.length_b   1.000
_cell.length_c   1.000
_cell.angle_alpha   90.00
_cell.angle_beta   90.00
_cell.angle_gamma   90.00
#
_symmetry.space_group_name_H-M   'P 1'
#
loop_
_entity.id
_entity.type
_entity.pdbx_description
1 polymer ?
#
loop_
_entity_poly.entity_id
_entity_poly.type
_entity_poly.pdbx_seq_one_letter_code
_entity_poly.pdbx_strand_id
1 'polypeptide(L)'
;MDKGAENAVKKGMGLLPSGIVEVSGEFDRGDIVDIGSDGKVFAKGITDYTSSELNKIKGKHSDMIEKTLGYKNYDEVVRKTNIGLL
;
A
#
# COMPACT_ATOMS: atom_id res chain seq x y z
N MET A 1 6.59 3.88 -4.53
CA MET A 1 5.54 3.37 -5.45
C MET A 1 5.77 3.88 -6.86
N ASP A 2 5.05 3.34 -7.85
CA ASP A 2 5.10 3.86 -9.22
C ASP A 2 4.34 5.19 -9.38
N LYS A 3 4.48 5.83 -10.55
CA LYS A 3 3.82 7.12 -10.85
C LYS A 3 2.30 7.04 -10.92
N GLY A 4 1.74 5.88 -11.30
CA GLY A 4 0.29 5.68 -11.35
C GLY A 4 -0.31 5.68 -9.95
N ALA A 5 0.30 4.93 -9.04
CA ALA A 5 -0.06 4.87 -7.63
C ALA A 5 0.12 6.23 -6.95
N GLU A 6 1.22 6.93 -7.21
CA GLU A 6 1.44 8.28 -6.68
C GLU A 6 0.30 9.24 -7.07
N ASN A 7 -0.05 9.26 -8.36
CA ASN A 7 -1.15 10.09 -8.86
C ASN A 7 -2.50 9.69 -8.27
N ALA A 8 -2.73 8.39 -8.06
CA ALA A 8 -3.96 7.88 -7.45
C ALA A 8 -4.08 8.36 -5.99
N VAL A 9 -3.02 8.21 -5.19
CA VAL A 9 -2.99 8.65 -3.79
C VAL A 9 -3.19 10.16 -3.69
N LYS A 10 -2.51 10.95 -4.55
CA LYS A 10 -2.70 12.41 -4.61
C LYS A 10 -4.12 12.84 -5.00
N LYS A 11 -4.87 11.98 -5.70
CA LYS A 11 -6.29 12.19 -6.05
C LYS A 11 -7.27 11.66 -4.99
N GLY A 12 -6.78 11.19 -3.84
CA GLY A 12 -7.61 10.66 -2.77
C GLY A 12 -8.12 9.23 -3.02
N MET A 13 -7.41 8.46 -3.85
CA MET A 13 -7.63 7.01 -3.99
C MET A 13 -6.73 6.24 -3.03
N GLY A 14 -7.06 4.99 -2.71
CA GLY A 14 -6.20 4.15 -1.89
C GLY A 14 -5.04 3.56 -2.69
N LEU A 15 -4.14 2.91 -1.97
CA LEU A 15 -2.96 2.28 -2.55
C LEU A 15 -3.28 0.82 -2.86
N LEU A 16 -3.22 0.44 -4.13
CA LEU A 16 -3.33 -0.95 -4.59
C LEU A 16 -1.97 -1.66 -4.52
N PRO A 17 -1.94 -2.99 -4.35
CA PRO A 17 -0.69 -3.76 -4.35
C PRO A 17 0.11 -3.60 -5.65
N SER A 18 -0.58 -3.46 -6.78
CA SER A 18 0.03 -3.31 -8.11
C SER A 18 0.91 -2.07 -8.24
N GLY A 19 0.61 -1.03 -7.45
CA GLY A 19 1.36 0.22 -7.43
C GLY A 19 2.61 0.19 -6.54
N ILE A 20 2.79 -0.85 -5.74
CA ILE A 20 3.90 -0.95 -4.78
C ILE A 20 5.15 -1.47 -5.52
N VAL A 21 6.20 -0.65 -5.51
CA VAL A 21 7.51 -1.00 -6.09
C VAL A 21 8.45 -1.55 -5.03
N GLU A 22 8.43 -0.97 -3.84
CA GLU A 22 9.31 -1.33 -2.73
C GLU A 22 8.54 -1.22 -1.41
N VAL A 23 8.94 -2.05 -0.44
CA VAL A 23 8.49 -2.03 0.95
C VAL A 23 9.75 -2.07 1.81
N SER A 24 9.91 -1.09 2.70
CA SER A 24 11.11 -0.94 3.51
C SER A 24 10.72 -0.85 4.99
N GLY A 25 11.53 -1.45 5.87
CA GLY A 25 11.26 -1.54 7.31
C GLY A 25 10.35 -2.71 7.71
N GLU A 26 10.09 -2.80 9.02
CA GLU A 26 9.20 -3.78 9.63
C GLU A 26 8.03 -3.05 10.31
N PHE A 27 6.83 -3.54 10.05
CA PHE A 27 5.59 -3.00 10.58
C PHE A 27 4.48 -4.05 10.48
N ASP A 28 3.49 -3.91 11.34
CA ASP A 28 2.32 -4.77 11.42
C ASP A 28 1.05 -4.09 10.88
N ARG A 29 -0.03 -4.88 10.81
CA ARG A 29 -1.34 -4.37 10.42
C ARG A 29 -1.80 -3.33 11.45
N GLY A 30 -2.30 -2.20 10.98
CA GLY A 30 -2.74 -1.08 11.83
C GLY A 30 -1.65 -0.05 12.13
N ASP A 31 -0.40 -0.31 11.76
CA ASP A 31 0.67 0.68 11.91
C ASP A 31 0.54 1.81 10.90
N ILE A 32 1.03 3.00 11.30
CA ILE A 32 1.18 4.15 10.41
C ILE A 32 2.47 3.99 9.62
N VAL A 33 2.35 3.95 8.30
CA VAL A 33 3.48 3.82 7.37
C VAL A 33 3.65 5.08 6.52
N ASP A 34 4.89 5.33 6.12
CA ASP A 34 5.22 6.37 5.15
C ASP A 34 4.89 5.92 3.72
N ILE A 35 4.28 6.82 2.97
CA ILE A 35 3.81 6.60 1.60
C ILE A 35 4.55 7.60 0.70
N GLY A 36 5.37 7.07 -0.21
CA GLY A 36 6.27 7.87 -1.03
C GLY A 36 6.65 7.25 -2.37
N SER A 37 7.24 8.07 -3.22
CA SER A 37 7.84 7.74 -4.52
C SER A 37 9.09 8.60 -4.70
N ASP A 38 10.04 8.13 -5.52
CA ASP A 38 11.26 8.85 -5.86
C ASP A 38 12.04 9.39 -4.63
N GLY A 39 12.07 8.60 -3.55
CA GLY A 39 12.75 8.96 -2.30
C GLY A 39 12.06 10.04 -1.47
N LYS A 40 10.88 10.52 -1.87
CA LYS A 40 10.11 11.55 -1.17
C LYS A 40 8.83 10.96 -0.57
N VAL A 41 8.70 11.10 0.74
CA VAL A 41 7.43 10.86 1.44
C VAL A 41 6.51 12.04 1.22
N PHE A 42 5.26 11.77 0.82
CA PHE A 42 4.24 12.80 0.60
C PHE A 42 2.90 12.46 1.27
N ALA A 43 2.80 11.28 1.88
CA ALA A 43 1.62 10.83 2.60
C ALA A 43 2.03 9.91 3.74
N LYS A 44 1.12 9.76 4.71
CA LYS A 44 1.14 8.68 5.70
C LYS A 44 -0.16 7.91 5.60
N GLY A 45 -0.15 6.63 5.97
CA GLY A 45 -1.41 5.88 6.04
C GLY A 45 -1.36 4.66 6.95
N ILE A 46 -2.53 4.13 7.27
CA ILE A 46 -2.68 2.93 8.11
C ILE A 46 -2.83 1.71 7.20
N THR A 47 -1.91 0.76 7.29
CA THR A 47 -1.91 -0.43 6.43
C THR A 47 -2.73 -1.58 6.99
N ASP A 48 -3.39 -2.33 6.10
CA ASP A 48 -4.16 -3.53 6.45
C ASP A 48 -3.30 -4.82 6.38
N TYR A 49 -2.01 -4.70 6.05
CA TYR A 49 -1.09 -5.82 5.82
C TYR A 49 0.26 -5.57 6.50
N THR A 50 0.88 -6.63 7.03
CA THR A 50 2.24 -6.54 7.56
C THR A 50 3.25 -6.26 6.44
N SER A 51 4.44 -5.76 6.78
CA SER A 51 5.53 -5.57 5.79
C SER A 51 5.88 -6.87 5.05
N SER A 52 5.80 -8.02 5.74
CA SER A 52 6.03 -9.35 5.18
C SER A 52 4.96 -9.76 4.17
N GLU A 53 3.70 -9.45 4.45
CA GLU A 53 2.58 -9.71 3.54
C GLU A 53 2.65 -8.81 2.31
N LEU A 54 2.90 -7.51 2.50
CA LEU A 54 3.08 -6.57 1.39
C LEU A 54 4.22 -6.99 0.47
N ASN A 55 5.33 -7.50 0.99
CA ASN A 55 6.42 -8.01 0.16
C ASN A 55 6.01 -9.20 -0.72
N LYS A 56 5.01 -10.00 -0.31
CA LYS A 56 4.50 -11.12 -1.12
C LYS A 56 3.51 -10.67 -2.20
N ILE A 57 2.82 -9.54 -2.01
CA ILE A 57 1.76 -9.06 -2.92
C ILE A 57 2.12 -7.81 -3.70
N LYS A 58 3.23 -7.12 -3.40
CA LYS A 58 3.68 -5.95 -4.15
C LYS A 58 3.82 -6.26 -5.64
N GLY A 59 3.35 -5.34 -6.48
CA GLY A 59 3.32 -5.48 -7.94
C GLY A 59 2.28 -6.46 -8.48
N LYS A 60 1.49 -7.14 -7.63
CA LYS A 60 0.40 -8.03 -8.07
C LYS A 60 -0.91 -7.28 -8.21
N HIS A 61 -1.83 -7.84 -9.00
CA HIS A 61 -3.22 -7.41 -9.02
C HIS A 61 -3.93 -7.79 -7.70
N SER A 62 -4.97 -7.04 -7.33
CA SER A 62 -5.70 -7.20 -6.07
C SER A 62 -6.44 -8.55 -5.95
N ASP A 63 -6.78 -9.18 -7.08
CA ASP A 63 -7.33 -10.54 -7.15
C ASP A 63 -6.33 -11.62 -6.68
N MET A 64 -5.02 -11.34 -6.74
CA MET A 64 -3.98 -12.26 -6.30
C MET A 64 -3.70 -12.20 -4.78
N ILE A 65 -4.29 -11.26 -4.06
CA ILE A 65 -4.08 -11.11 -2.61
C ILE A 65 -4.56 -12.36 -1.88
N GLU A 66 -5.81 -12.76 -2.08
CA GLU A 66 -6.41 -13.92 -1.40
C GLU A 66 -5.68 -15.22 -1.75
N LYS A 67 -5.33 -15.40 -3.03
CA LYS A 67 -4.55 -16.55 -3.48
C LYS A 67 -3.14 -16.61 -2.86
N THR A 68 -2.53 -15.45 -2.57
CA THR A 68 -1.16 -15.38 -2.02
C THR A 68 -1.15 -15.47 -0.49
N LEU A 69 -2.14 -14.89 0.19
CA LEU A 69 -2.15 -14.70 1.64
C LEU A 69 -3.20 -15.55 2.37
N GLY A 70 -4.16 -16.14 1.64
CA GLY A 70 -5.28 -16.90 2.19
C GLY A 70 -6.45 -16.04 2.67
N TYR A 71 -6.38 -14.72 2.52
CA TYR A 71 -7.45 -13.79 2.87
C TYR A 71 -7.33 -12.49 2.06
N LYS A 72 -8.45 -11.76 1.91
CA LYS A 72 -8.48 -10.40 1.36
C LYS A 72 -9.61 -9.61 2.01
N ASN A 73 -9.27 -8.50 2.67
CA ASN A 73 -10.26 -7.60 3.25
C ASN A 73 -10.73 -6.56 2.22
N TYR A 74 -9.77 -5.99 1.48
CA TYR A 74 -9.99 -4.97 0.47
C TYR A 74 -9.04 -5.17 -0.70
N ASP A 75 -9.33 -4.53 -1.84
CA ASP A 75 -8.40 -4.50 -2.96
C ASP A 75 -7.21 -3.56 -2.70
N GLU A 76 -7.41 -2.56 -1.84
CA GLU A 76 -6.41 -1.60 -1.39
C GLU A 76 -5.60 -2.16 -0.22
N VAL A 77 -4.28 -1.98 -0.24
CA VAL A 77 -3.39 -2.30 0.89
C VAL A 77 -3.37 -1.20 1.96
N VAL A 78 -3.70 0.03 1.55
CA VAL A 78 -3.94 1.19 2.39
C VAL A 78 -5.16 1.90 1.80
N ARG A 79 -6.26 1.88 2.54
CA ARG A 79 -7.53 2.45 2.07
C ARG A 79 -7.44 3.96 1.96
N LYS A 80 -8.16 4.55 1.00
CA LYS A 80 -8.20 6.02 0.83
C LYS A 80 -8.56 6.80 2.10
N THR A 81 -9.45 6.27 2.92
CA THR A 81 -9.90 6.89 4.18
C THR A 81 -8.83 6.88 5.27
N ASN A 82 -7.83 6.00 5.12
CA ASN A 82 -6.75 5.80 6.05
C ASN A 82 -5.46 6.51 5.59
N ILE A 83 -5.52 7.34 4.53
CA ILE A 83 -4.38 8.09 4.02
C ILE A 83 -4.54 9.58 4.35
N GLY A 84 -3.47 10.18 4.87
CA GLY A 84 -3.31 11.63 5.00
C GLY A 84 -2.15 12.13 4.14
N LEU A 85 -2.41 13.13 3.29
CA LEU A 85 -1.35 13.86 2.56
C LEU A 85 -0.58 14.78 3.52
N LEU A 86 0.72 14.95 3.27
CA LEU A 86 1.61 15.87 4.01
C LEU A 86 1.65 17.27 3.39
#